data_AF-A0A6I1W7Z8-F1
#
_entry.id   AF-A0A6I1W7Z8-F1
#
_cell.length_a   1.000
_cell.length_b   1.000
_cell.length_c   1.000
_cell.angle_alpha   90.00
_cell.angle_beta   90.00
_cell.angle_gamma   90.00
#
_symmetry.space_group_name_H-M   'P 1'
#
loop_
_entity.id
_entity.type
_entity.pdbx_description
1 polymer ?
#
loop_
_entity_poly.entity_id
_entity_poly.type
_entity_poly.pdbx_seq_one_letter_code
_entity_poly.pdbx_strand_id
1 'polypeptide(L)'
;AVSQTVLKQMPPGITPPLILNYSASTVPILQLAFSSPTLSEAKIRDLVQNNIRLPLSALPGLAMPTPMGGKQRQITLDLDPQ
;
A
#
# COMPACT_ATOMS: atom_id res chain seq x y z
N ALA A 1 11.40 -7.87 3.83
CA ALA A 1 12.72 -7.67 4.45
C ALA A 1 13.44 -6.55 3.68
N VAL A 2 14.15 -5.64 4.33
CA VAL A 2 14.83 -4.54 3.61
C VAL A 2 16.22 -5.06 3.19
N SER A 3 16.49 -5.13 1.89
CA SER A 3 17.75 -5.67 1.35
C SER A 3 18.90 -4.66 1.46
N GLN A 4 19.31 -4.34 2.68
CA GLN A 4 20.38 -3.37 2.92
C GLN A 4 21.74 -3.83 2.34
N THR A 5 21.91 -5.13 2.08
CA THR A 5 23.17 -5.72 1.60
C THR A 5 23.43 -5.50 0.10
N VAL A 6 22.40 -5.27 -0.71
CA VAL A 6 22.56 -5.07 -2.16
C VAL A 6 23.01 -3.64 -2.52
N LEU A 7 22.87 -2.69 -1.60
CA LEU A 7 23.26 -1.29 -1.81
C LEU A 7 24.73 -1.10 -2.19
N LYS A 8 25.62 -2.03 -1.81
CA LYS A 8 27.05 -1.97 -2.19
C LYS A 8 27.31 -2.16 -3.69
N GLN A 9 26.38 -2.75 -4.43
CA GLN A 9 26.49 -3.01 -5.86
C GLN A 9 25.61 -2.08 -6.71
N MET A 10 24.85 -1.19 -6.06
CA MET A 10 23.91 -0.30 -6.71
C MET A 10 24.47 1.12 -6.79
N PRO A 11 24.03 1.94 -7.77
CA PRO A 11 24.52 3.31 -7.92
C PRO A 11 24.29 4.15 -6.65
N PRO A 12 25.23 5.05 -6.29
CA PRO A 12 25.06 5.93 -5.14
C PRO A 12 23.79 6.79 -5.29
N GLY A 13 22.97 6.86 -4.23
CA GLY A 13 21.75 7.69 -4.17
C GLY A 13 20.43 6.95 -4.43
N ILE A 14 20.45 5.64 -4.67
CA ILE A 14 19.21 4.87 -4.87
C ILE A 14 18.54 4.47 -3.54
N THR A 15 17.22 4.51 -3.51
CA THR A 15 16.42 4.00 -2.38
C THR A 15 16.56 2.47 -2.32
N PRO A 16 16.80 1.87 -1.14
CA PRO A 16 16.95 0.43 -1.03
C PRO A 16 15.73 -0.30 -1.62
N PRO A 17 15.93 -1.35 -2.43
CA PRO A 17 14.81 -2.07 -3.02
C PRO A 17 13.96 -2.72 -1.92
N LEU A 18 12.64 -2.56 -2.04
CA LEU A 18 11.67 -3.21 -1.18
C LEU A 18 11.60 -4.70 -1.54
N ILE A 19 12.13 -5.60 -0.71
CA ILE A 19 11.91 -7.04 -0.92
C ILE A 19 10.50 -7.38 -0.46
N LEU A 20 9.62 -7.58 -1.44
CA LEU A 20 8.36 -8.26 -1.30
C LEU A 20 8.62 -9.77 -1.43
N ASN A 21 8.64 -10.47 -0.30
CA ASN A 21 8.72 -11.93 -0.31
C ASN A 21 7.39 -12.48 -0.82
N TYR A 22 7.33 -12.82 -2.11
CA TYR A 22 6.26 -13.65 -2.66
C TYR A 22 6.67 -15.10 -2.54
N SER A 23 6.13 -15.82 -1.55
CA SER A 23 6.17 -17.28 -1.55
C SER A 23 5.12 -17.78 -2.54
N ALA A 24 5.48 -18.75 -3.39
CA ALA A 24 4.62 -19.34 -4.42
C ALA A 24 3.34 -20.03 -3.88
N SER A 25 3.15 -20.07 -2.56
CA SER A 25 1.91 -20.51 -1.91
C SER A 25 0.87 -19.41 -1.72
N THR A 26 1.13 -18.17 -2.14
CA THR A 26 0.21 -17.03 -1.95
C THR A 26 -0.74 -16.88 -3.14
N VAL A 27 -1.48 -17.94 -3.48
CA VAL A 27 -2.63 -17.78 -4.36
C VAL A 27 -3.64 -16.90 -3.61
N PRO A 28 -4.06 -15.74 -4.17
CA PRO A 28 -5.04 -14.90 -3.49
C PRO A 28 -6.35 -15.67 -3.37
N ILE A 29 -6.64 -16.16 -2.16
CA ILE A 29 -7.84 -16.93 -1.83
C ILE A 29 -9.06 -16.04 -1.62
N LEU A 30 -8.88 -14.72 -1.44
CA LEU A 30 -9.95 -13.76 -1.18
C LEU A 30 -9.65 -12.42 -1.86
N GLN A 31 -10.64 -11.91 -2.62
CA GLN A 31 -10.64 -10.56 -3.19
C GLN A 31 -11.82 -9.78 -2.62
N LEU A 32 -11.53 -8.64 -2.01
CA LEU A 32 -12.55 -7.75 -1.42
C LEU A 32 -12.75 -6.54 -2.34
N ALA A 33 -13.99 -6.29 -2.73
CA ALA A 33 -14.39 -5.11 -3.47
C ALA A 33 -15.35 -4.28 -2.62
N PHE A 34 -15.13 -2.96 -2.58
CA PHE A 34 -15.92 -2.05 -1.77
C PHE A 34 -16.65 -1.07 -2.68
N SER A 35 -17.96 -0.94 -2.49
CA SER A 35 -18.80 0.03 -3.19
C SER A 35 -19.73 0.70 -2.19
N SER A 36 -20.16 1.92 -2.47
CA SER A 36 -21.13 2.64 -1.66
C SER A 36 -21.94 3.59 -2.54
N PRO A 37 -23.28 3.66 -2.36
CA PRO A 37 -24.12 4.61 -3.06
C PRO A 37 -24.07 6.03 -2.46
N THR A 38 -23.55 6.18 -1.23
CA THR A 38 -23.53 7.46 -0.50
C THR A 38 -22.13 8.03 -0.30
N LEU A 39 -21.10 7.19 -0.31
CA LEU A 39 -19.72 7.61 -0.08
C LEU A 39 -18.99 7.89 -1.40
N SER A 40 -18.22 8.98 -1.42
CA SER A 40 -17.32 9.25 -2.53
C SER A 40 -16.20 8.22 -2.60
N GLU A 41 -15.69 7.98 -3.81
CA GLU A 41 -14.60 7.04 -4.06
C GLU A 41 -13.36 7.32 -3.16
N ALA A 42 -13.05 8.60 -2.93
CA ALA A 42 -11.96 8.99 -2.03
C ALA A 42 -12.23 8.60 -0.57
N LYS A 43 -13.49 8.71 -0.11
CA LYS A 43 -13.89 8.33 1.25
C LYS A 43 -13.92 6.81 1.43
N ILE A 44 -14.34 6.06 0.40
CA ILE A 44 -14.26 4.60 0.38
C ILE A 44 -12.80 4.15 0.51
N ARG A 45 -11.87 4.72 -0.29
CA ARG A 45 -10.45 4.39 -0.21
C ARG A 45 -9.85 4.70 1.17
N ASP A 46 -10.19 5.85 1.74
CA ASP A 46 -9.76 6.26 3.09
C ASP A 46 -10.21 5.27 4.16
N LEU A 47 -11.48 4.87 4.16
CA LEU A 47 -12.04 3.87 5.08
C LEU A 47 -11.38 2.50 4.92
N VAL A 48 -11.21 2.04 3.69
CA VAL A 48 -10.57 0.73 3.43
C VAL A 48 -9.13 0.73 3.92
N GLN A 49 -8.38 1.79 3.60
CA GLN A 49 -6.96 1.90 3.90
C GLN A 49 -6.69 2.03 5.41
N ASN A 50 -7.52 2.79 6.13
CA ASN A 50 -7.25 3.16 7.52
C ASN A 50 -8.07 2.35 8.53
N ASN A 51 -9.29 1.92 8.18
CA ASN A 51 -10.17 1.23 9.12
C ASN A 51 -10.28 -0.27 8.86
N ILE A 52 -10.26 -0.72 7.59
CA ILE A 52 -10.44 -2.15 7.25
C ILE A 52 -9.09 -2.88 7.22
N ARG A 53 -8.05 -2.26 6.66
CA ARG A 53 -6.73 -2.89 6.53
C ARG A 53 -6.05 -3.16 7.88
N LEU A 54 -6.16 -2.23 8.83
CA LEU A 54 -5.48 -2.32 10.13
C LEU A 54 -5.83 -3.60 10.91
N PRO A 55 -7.11 -3.91 11.18
CA PRO A 55 -7.48 -5.11 11.92
C PRO A 55 -7.12 -6.40 11.17
N LEU A 56 -7.22 -6.39 9.84
CA LEU A 56 -6.89 -7.56 9.03
C LEU A 56 -5.38 -7.85 9.04
N SER A 57 -4.54 -6.81 9.01
CA SER A 57 -3.08 -6.97 9.07
C SER A 57 -2.56 -7.61 10.37
N ALA A 58 -3.36 -7.61 11.44
CA ALA A 58 -3.01 -8.25 12.71
C ALA A 58 -3.22 -9.77 12.71
N LEU A 59 -3.91 -10.33 11.71
CA LEU A 59 -4.18 -11.75 11.62
C LEU A 59 -2.93 -12.52 11.15
N PRO A 60 -2.44 -13.52 11.91
CA PRO A 60 -1.31 -14.34 11.49
C PRO A 60 -1.57 -15.04 10.16
N GLY A 61 -0.61 -15.00 9.24
CA GLY A 61 -0.72 -15.64 7.92
C GLY A 61 -1.46 -14.84 6.87
N LEU A 62 -2.00 -13.65 7.20
CA LEU A 62 -2.65 -12.78 6.24
C LEU A 62 -1.64 -11.81 5.61
N ALA A 63 -1.38 -11.95 4.31
CA ALA A 63 -0.65 -10.97 3.52
C ALA A 63 -1.63 -10.15 2.67
N MET A 64 -1.90 -8.90 3.05
CA MET A 64 -2.73 -8.01 2.24
C MET A 64 -1.87 -7.11 1.36
N PRO A 65 -1.95 -7.23 0.03
CA PRO A 65 -1.33 -6.27 -0.87
C PRO A 65 -2.01 -4.89 -0.73
N THR A 66 -1.34 -3.84 -1.19
CA THR A 66 -1.91 -2.49 -1.20
C THR A 66 -3.19 -2.48 -2.04
N PRO A 67 -4.30 -1.87 -1.54
CA PRO A 67 -5.55 -1.83 -2.28
C PRO A 67 -5.38 -1.07 -3.61
N MET A 68 -5.83 -1.72 -4.68
CA MET A 68 -5.88 -1.15 -6.03
C MET A 68 -7.20 -0.38 -6.24
N GLY A 69 -7.10 0.77 -6.91
CA GLY A 69 -8.26 1.63 -7.23
C GLY A 69 -8.64 2.62 -6.13
N GLY A 70 -9.58 3.50 -6.44
CA GLY A 70 -9.97 4.60 -5.58
C GLY A 70 -9.11 5.86 -5.79
N LYS A 71 -9.68 7.05 -5.57
CA LYS A 71 -8.92 8.31 -5.56
C LYS A 71 -8.09 8.44 -4.31
N GLN A 72 -6.77 8.41 -4.47
CA GLN A 72 -5.84 8.71 -3.38
C GLN A 72 -5.90 10.20 -3.07
N ARG A 73 -6.08 10.56 -1.79
CA ARG A 73 -5.99 11.96 -1.36
C ARG A 73 -4.55 12.42 -1.53
N GLN A 74 -4.37 13.43 -2.36
CA GLN A 74 -3.11 14.15 -2.51
C GLN A 74 -3.35 15.59 -2.09
N ILE A 75 -2.51 16.07 -1.17
CA ILE A 75 -2.45 17.49 -0.83
C ILE A 75 -1.23 18.01 -1.58
N THR A 76 -1.46 18.79 -2.64
CA THR A 76 -0.39 19.50 -3.34
C THR A 76 -0.26 20.86 -2.70
N LEU A 77 0.90 21.13 -2.10
CA LEU A 77 1.26 22.43 -1.58
C LEU A 77 2.17 23.08 -2.62
N ASP A 78 1.65 24.10 -3.30
CA ASP A 78 2.47 24.99 -4.11
C ASP A 78 2.87 26.17 -3.20
N LEU A 79 4.15 26.25 -2.87
CA LEU A 79 4.69 27.29 -2.00
C LEU A 79 5.18 28.41 -2.91
N ASP A 80 4.54 29.58 -2.86
CA ASP A 80 5.02 30.79 -3.54
C ASP A 80 6.04 31.50 -2.64
N PRO A 81 7.33 31.50 -2.98
CA PRO A 81 8.38 32.14 -2.20
C PRO A 81 8.55 33.60 -2.69
N GLN A 82 7.65 34.48 -2.27
CA GLN A 82 7.92 35.92 -2.27
C GLN A 82 8.47 36.37 -0.91
#